data_AF-A0AAV5Y696-F1
#
_entry.id   AF-A0AAV5Y696-F1
#
_cell.length_a   1.000
_cell.length_b   1.000
_cell.length_c   1.000
_cell.angle_alpha   90.00
_cell.angle_beta   90.00
_cell.angle_gamma   90.00
#
_symmetry.space_group_name_H-M   'P 1'
#
loop_
_entity.id
_entity.type
_entity.pdbx_description
1 polymer ?
#
loop_
_entity_poly.entity_id
_entity_poly.type
_entity_poly.pdbx_seq_one_letter_code
_entity_poly.pdbx_strand_id
1 'polypeptide(L)'
;MKPKLKVWVTFGELKFGDGRARLLEVIDEQGSLRKAAGTFAMSYRHAWGYLRELEEAAGFKFVERVTSSTRGQAGMRLTAQGRRFLARYRKFRQGLDETVARRFERSFRS
;
A
#
# COMPACT_ATOMS: atom_id res chain seq x y z
N MET A 1 -3.06 22.12 -18.59
CA MET A 1 -2.26 20.88 -18.46
C MET A 1 -2.06 20.55 -16.98
N LYS A 2 -1.97 19.26 -16.60
CA LYS A 2 -1.70 18.82 -15.21
C LYS A 2 -0.63 17.72 -15.22
N PRO A 3 0.45 17.82 -14.42
CA PRO A 3 1.49 16.80 -14.42
C PRO A 3 1.01 15.51 -13.74
N LYS A 4 1.51 14.37 -14.20
CA LYS A 4 1.31 13.06 -13.57
C LYS A 4 2.66 12.40 -13.38
N LEU A 5 2.95 11.96 -12.15
CA LEU A 5 4.15 11.20 -11.81
C LEU A 5 3.75 9.86 -11.22
N LYS A 6 4.37 8.78 -11.70
CA LYS A 6 4.27 7.46 -11.09
C LYS A 6 5.59 7.13 -10.41
N VAL A 7 5.53 6.83 -9.12
CA VAL A 7 6.70 6.48 -8.30
C VAL A 7 6.46 5.17 -7.55
N TRP A 8 7.51 4.38 -7.39
CA TRP A 8 7.52 3.19 -6.54
C TRP A 8 8.85 3.10 -5.80
N VAL A 9 8.80 2.52 -4.60
CA VAL A 9 9.99 2.06 -3.88
C VAL A 9 10.15 0.57 -4.13
N THR A 10 11.37 0.06 -4.08
CA THR A 10 11.65 -1.35 -4.34
C THR A 10 12.10 -2.08 -3.07
N PHE A 11 11.58 -3.30 -2.89
CA PHE A 11 12.03 -4.25 -1.89
C PHE A 11 12.64 -5.44 -2.63
N GLY A 12 13.95 -5.40 -2.87
CA GLY A 12 14.57 -6.23 -3.90
C GLY A 12 13.94 -5.92 -5.26
N GLU A 13 13.40 -6.93 -5.93
CA GLU A 13 12.71 -6.80 -7.22
C GLU A 13 11.23 -6.35 -7.11
N LEU A 14 10.67 -6.34 -5.89
CA LEU A 14 9.26 -6.03 -5.68
C LEU A 14 9.01 -4.53 -5.70
N LYS A 15 8.11 -4.09 -6.57
CA LYS A 15 7.67 -2.69 -6.65
C LYS A 15 6.53 -2.42 -5.67
N PHE A 16 6.74 -1.46 -4.77
CA PHE A 16 5.74 -0.90 -3.88
C PHE A 16 5.40 0.54 -4.31
N GLY A 17 4.21 0.73 -4.85
CA GLY A 17 3.70 2.03 -5.31
C GLY A 17 2.31 2.33 -4.75
N ASP A 18 1.68 3.41 -5.25
CA ASP A 18 0.38 3.88 -4.78
C ASP A 18 -0.71 2.80 -4.75
N GLY A 19 -0.74 1.92 -5.75
CA GLY A 19 -1.69 0.80 -5.79
C GLY A 19 -1.47 -0.22 -4.68
N ARG A 20 -0.22 -0.49 -4.31
CA ARG A 20 0.13 -1.43 -3.24
C ARG A 20 -0.07 -0.81 -1.85
N ALA A 21 0.21 0.48 -1.72
CA ALA A 21 -0.20 1.26 -0.55
C ALA A 21 -1.71 1.22 -0.33
N ARG A 22 -2.50 1.44 -1.39
CA ARG A 22 -3.96 1.35 -1.30
C ARG A 22 -4.44 -0.06 -0.97
N LEU A 23 -3.77 -1.10 -1.47
CA LEU A 23 -4.12 -2.49 -1.11
C LEU A 23 -3.99 -2.71 0.41
N LEU A 24 -2.89 -2.25 1.02
CA LEU A 24 -2.69 -2.34 2.47
C LEU A 24 -3.75 -1.57 3.27
N GLU A 25 -4.13 -0.37 2.82
CA GLU A 25 -5.21 0.41 3.43
C GLU A 25 -6.54 -0.34 3.39
N VAL A 26 -6.92 -0.88 2.22
CA VAL A 26 -8.18 -1.60 2.06
C VAL A 26 -8.20 -2.87 2.91
N ILE A 27 -7.05 -3.52 3.12
CA ILE A 27 -6.95 -4.64 4.07
C ILE A 27 -7.29 -4.19 5.49
N ASP A 28 -6.71 -3.07 5.96
CA ASP A 28 -6.98 -2.53 7.31
C ASP A 28 -8.45 -2.08 7.45
N GLU A 29 -9.00 -1.43 6.42
CA GLU A 29 -10.39 -0.95 6.36
C GLU A 29 -11.41 -2.09 6.37
N GLN A 30 -11.17 -3.14 5.57
CA GLN A 30 -12.15 -4.22 5.35
C GLN A 30 -11.93 -5.44 6.28
N GLY A 31 -10.81 -5.46 7.00
CA GLY A 31 -10.45 -6.58 7.87
C GLY A 31 -10.15 -7.88 7.12
N SER A 32 -9.94 -7.84 5.80
CA SER A 32 -9.89 -9.04 4.96
C SER A 32 -9.08 -8.83 3.67
N LEU A 33 -8.04 -9.64 3.48
CA LEU A 33 -7.31 -9.66 2.21
C LEU A 33 -8.18 -10.12 1.04
N ARG A 34 -9.13 -11.04 1.25
CA ARG A 34 -10.00 -11.52 0.18
C ARG A 34 -10.88 -10.40 -0.36
N LYS A 35 -11.50 -9.62 0.52
CA LYS A 35 -12.33 -8.47 0.11
C LYS A 35 -11.46 -7.38 -0.55
N ALA A 36 -10.27 -7.13 0.00
CA ALA A 36 -9.33 -6.19 -0.57
C ALA A 36 -8.90 -6.61 -1.99
N ALA A 37 -8.48 -7.86 -2.20
CA ALA A 37 -8.11 -8.39 -3.52
C ALA A 37 -9.23 -8.20 -4.57
N GLY A 38 -10.48 -8.41 -4.16
CA GLY A 38 -11.66 -8.16 -5.02
C GLY A 38 -11.76 -6.70 -5.49
N THR A 39 -11.43 -5.74 -4.62
CA THR A 39 -11.42 -4.29 -4.95
C THR A 39 -10.40 -3.95 -6.04
N PHE A 40 -9.34 -4.75 -6.17
CA PHE A 40 -8.26 -4.54 -7.14
C PHE A 40 -8.33 -5.50 -8.34
N ALA A 41 -9.44 -6.22 -8.52
CA ALA A 41 -9.61 -7.25 -9.55
C ALA A 41 -8.46 -8.29 -9.56
N MET A 42 -7.89 -8.57 -8.39
CA MET A 42 -6.84 -9.59 -8.21
C MET A 42 -7.44 -10.85 -7.61
N SER A 43 -6.88 -12.00 -7.98
CA SER A 43 -7.16 -13.23 -7.25
C SER A 43 -6.60 -13.11 -5.81
N TYR A 44 -7.30 -13.73 -4.86
CA TYR A 44 -6.83 -13.83 -3.48
C TYR A 44 -5.42 -14.43 -3.42
N ARG A 45 -5.14 -15.46 -4.24
CA ARG A 45 -3.82 -16.11 -4.32
C ARG A 45 -2.72 -15.13 -4.74
N HIS A 46 -2.98 -14.28 -5.74
CA HIS A 46 -2.00 -13.28 -6.17
C HIS A 46 -1.77 -12.22 -5.10
N ALA A 47 -2.83 -11.76 -4.43
CA ALA A 47 -2.71 -10.79 -3.35
C ALA A 47 -1.93 -11.36 -2.15
N TRP A 48 -2.19 -12.61 -1.79
CA TRP A 48 -1.50 -13.31 -0.70
C TRP A 48 -0.03 -13.59 -1.04
N GLY A 49 0.26 -14.05 -2.27
CA GLY A 49 1.63 -14.27 -2.75
C GLY A 49 2.46 -12.99 -2.69
N TYR A 50 1.96 -11.92 -3.31
CA TYR A 50 2.60 -10.60 -3.28
C TYR A 50 2.88 -10.13 -1.85
N LEU A 51 1.92 -10.29 -0.94
CA LEU A 51 2.07 -9.84 0.44
C LEU A 51 3.15 -10.62 1.19
N ARG A 52 3.22 -11.95 0.97
CA ARG A 52 4.29 -12.77 1.57
C ARG A 52 5.66 -12.38 1.06
N GLU A 53 5.80 -12.24 -0.26
CA GLU A 53 7.05 -11.81 -0.89
C GLU A 53 7.47 -10.42 -0.40
N LEU A 54 6.51 -9.48 -0.28
CA LEU A 54 6.76 -8.14 0.22
C LEU A 54 7.26 -8.16 1.68
N GLU A 55 6.63 -8.94 2.56
CA GLU A 55 7.03 -9.07 3.95
C GLU A 55 8.41 -9.73 4.12
N GLU A 56 8.71 -10.73 3.28
CA GLU A 56 10.02 -11.36 3.24
C GLU A 56 11.10 -10.37 2.81
N ALA A 57 10.89 -9.67 1.70
CA ALA A 57 11.84 -8.68 1.19
C ALA A 57 11.99 -7.46 2.12
N ALA A 58 10.94 -7.11 2.87
CA ALA A 58 10.98 -6.01 3.84
C ALA A 58 11.61 -6.40 5.18
N GLY A 59 11.72 -7.70 5.49
CA GLY A 59 12.18 -8.19 6.78
C GLY A 59 11.21 -7.92 7.95
N PHE A 60 9.96 -7.56 7.66
CA PHE A 60 8.93 -7.34 8.68
C PHE A 60 7.52 -7.60 8.15
N LYS A 61 6.59 -7.81 9.08
CA LYS A 61 5.18 -8.05 8.77
C LYS A 61 4.41 -6.74 8.58
N PHE A 62 3.76 -6.58 7.43
CA PHE A 62 2.86 -5.46 7.17
C PHE A 62 1.51 -5.68 7.83
N VAL A 63 1.11 -6.94 7.99
CA VAL A 63 -0.23 -7.35 8.37
C VAL A 63 -0.17 -8.47 9.41
N GLU A 64 -1.20 -8.54 10.25
CA GLU A 64 -1.38 -9.59 11.24
C GLU A 64 -2.80 -10.16 11.17
N ARG A 65 -2.93 -11.44 11.56
CA ARG A 65 -4.24 -12.08 11.69
C ARG A 65 -4.88 -11.65 13.00
N VAL A 66 -6.19 -11.41 12.95
CA VAL A 66 -7.01 -11.11 14.13
C VAL A 66 -7.95 -12.29 14.36
N THR A 67 -7.80 -12.98 15.49
CA THR A 67 -8.74 -14.04 15.89
C THR A 67 -9.88 -13.40 16.69
N SER A 68 -11.11 -13.45 16.20
CA SER A 68 -12.30 -13.07 16.97
C SER A 68 -12.85 -14.29 17.72
N SER A 69 -13.04 -14.16 19.04
CA SER A 69 -13.60 -15.19 19.90
C SER A 69 -15.11 -15.40 19.73
N THR A 70 -15.83 -14.45 19.10
CA THR A 70 -17.30 -14.44 19.17
C THR A 70 -17.99 -15.01 17.93
N ARG A 71 -17.31 -15.22 16.80
CA ARG A 71 -17.98 -15.71 15.57
C ARG A 71 -17.09 -16.43 14.55
N GLY A 72 -15.95 -16.99 14.96
CA GLY A 72 -15.10 -17.83 14.10
C GLY A 72 -14.48 -17.14 12.87
N GLN A 73 -14.71 -15.85 12.64
CA GLN A 73 -14.07 -15.12 11.55
C GLN A 73 -12.68 -14.63 11.98
N ALA A 74 -11.66 -15.27 11.41
CA ALA A 74 -10.31 -14.74 11.36
C ALA A 74 -10.28 -13.54 10.40
N GLY A 75 -9.90 -12.37 10.92
CA GLY A 75 -9.70 -11.15 10.16
C GLY A 75 -8.22 -10.86 9.92
N MET A 76 -7.95 -9.72 9.29
CA MET A 76 -6.61 -9.27 8.95
C MET A 76 -6.52 -7.76 9.08
N ARG A 77 -5.48 -7.25 9.74
CA ARG A 77 -5.26 -5.81 9.92
C ARG A 77 -3.78 -5.49 9.75
N LEU A 78 -3.44 -4.21 9.59
CA LEU A 78 -2.05 -3.79 9.58
C LEU A 78 -1.41 -3.98 10.96
N THR A 79 -0.14 -4.38 10.97
CA THR A 79 0.69 -4.30 12.17
C THR A 79 1.00 -2.83 12.48
N ALA A 80 1.48 -2.55 13.70
CA ALA A 80 1.96 -1.22 14.03
C ALA A 80 3.10 -0.76 13.09
N GLN A 81 3.97 -1.68 12.66
CA GLN A 81 5.06 -1.37 11.73
C GLN A 81 4.55 -1.12 10.32
N GLY A 82 3.58 -1.91 9.85
CA GLY A 82 2.89 -1.69 8.57
C GLY A 82 2.21 -0.33 8.50
N ARG A 83 1.48 0.08 9.55
CA ARG A 83 0.87 1.42 9.63
C ARG A 83 1.92 2.53 9.60
N ARG A 84 3.01 2.39 10.36
CA ARG A 84 4.11 3.37 10.35
C ARG A 84 4.76 3.51 8.98
N PHE A 85 5.01 2.38 8.30
CA PHE A 85 5.56 2.41 6.95
C PHE A 85 4.61 3.12 5.98
N LEU A 86 3.33 2.75 5.99
CA LEU A 86 2.33 3.33 5.11
C LEU A 86 2.20 4.85 5.31
N ALA A 87 2.20 5.32 6.56
CA ALA A 87 2.20 6.75 6.88
C ALA A 87 3.43 7.47 6.31
N ARG A 88 4.63 6.88 6.42
CA ARG A 88 5.86 7.43 5.82
C ARG A 88 5.77 7.47 4.30
N TYR A 89 5.28 6.41 3.67
CA TYR A 89 5.10 6.34 2.23
C TYR A 89 4.13 7.44 1.74
N ARG A 90 3.01 7.64 2.43
CA ARG A 90 2.04 8.69 2.09
C ARG A 90 2.62 10.09 2.20
N LYS A 91 3.37 10.37 3.28
CA LYS A 91 4.09 11.64 3.44
C LYS A 91 5.10 11.89 2.33
N PHE A 92 5.88 10.86 1.97
CA PHE A 92 6.82 10.94 0.85
C PHE A 92 6.11 11.22 -0.48
N ARG A 93 5.02 10.49 -0.77
CA ARG A 93 4.23 10.65 -1.99
C ARG A 93 3.64 12.05 -2.12
N GLN A 94 3.11 12.59 -1.03
CA GLN A 94 2.57 13.96 -0.97
C GLN A 94 3.65 15.01 -1.28
N GLY A 95 4.82 14.92 -0.65
CA GLY A 95 5.92 15.86 -0.92
C GLY A 95 6.41 15.83 -2.38
N LEU A 96 6.34 14.66 -3.03
CA LEU A 96 6.59 14.56 -4.48
C LEU A 96 5.52 15.24 -5.31
N ASP A 97 4.22 15.06 -4.98
CA ASP A 97 3.13 15.73 -5.70
C ASP A 97 3.28 17.26 -5.64
N GLU A 98 3.56 17.80 -4.46
CA GLU A 98 3.80 19.24 -4.26
C GLU A 98 5.01 19.74 -5.07
N THR A 99 6.09 18.95 -5.08
CA THR A 99 7.31 19.31 -5.83
C THR A 99 7.08 19.28 -7.33
N VAL A 100 6.37 18.27 -7.83
CA VAL A 100 6.03 18.14 -9.25
C VAL A 100 5.10 19.26 -9.69
N ALA A 101 4.07 19.58 -8.90
CA ALA A 101 3.16 20.69 -9.18
C ALA A 101 3.92 22.01 -9.29
N ARG A 102 4.75 22.34 -8.30
CA ARG A 102 5.57 23.56 -8.29
C ARG A 102 6.53 23.65 -9.47
N ARG A 103 7.20 22.54 -9.84
CA ARG A 103 8.11 22.51 -10.99
C ARG A 103 7.34 22.70 -12.30
N PHE A 104 6.19 22.06 -12.44
CA PHE A 104 5.36 22.17 -13.63
C PHE A 104 4.86 23.60 -13.84
N GLU A 105 4.39 24.27 -12.79
CA GLU A 105 3.95 25.66 -12.87
C GLU A 105 5.08 26.59 -13.34
N ARG A 106 6.29 26.43 -12.81
CA ARG A 106 7.44 27.25 -13.23
C ARG A 106 7.84 27.06 -14.69
N SER A 107 7.75 25.84 -15.21
CA SER A 107 8.20 25.53 -16.58
C SER A 107 7.15 25.83 -17.66
N PHE A 108 5.86 25.76 -17.32
CA PHE A 108 4.77 25.82 -18.31
C PHE A 108 3.80 27.00 -18.10
N ARG A 109 3.96 27.80 -17.04
CA ARG A 109 3.15 29.01 -16.79
C ARG A 109 4.00 30.27 -16.61
N SER A 110 5.24 30.26 -17.11
CA SER A 110 6.02 31.48 -17.34
C SER A 110 5.75 32.05 -18.73
#